data_AF-A0A482XLR4-F1
#
_entry.id   AF-A0A482XLR4-F1
#
_cell.length_a   1.000
_cell.length_b   1.000
_cell.length_c   1.000
_cell.angle_alpha   90.00
_cell.angle_beta   90.00
_cell.angle_gamma   90.00
#
_symmetry.space_group_name_H-M   'P 1'
#
loop_
_entity.id
_entity.type
_entity.pdbx_description
1 polymer ?
#
loop_
_entity_poly.entity_id
_entity_poly.type
_entity_poly.pdbx_seq_one_letter_code
_entity_poly.pdbx_strand_id
1 'polypeptide(L)'
;SADTFRLQGLKQFKWQRRKMWEQFKMQWKETYSKLELWKHSLKKIEGNFGTGVVAFFLFVKWLMLLNLTISAMIVVFVVMPTVMLPPAPAPPSHADPCSVFISPDNQTNNEPVYCCSTSYKLVKNRTENETFIDFVQGTGWMESTYVFYGVYPDKVLLSDLLNYNLPLAYIGIALCYFLYSLASILKGSARGFKERLIEGEGQFYHYCNIVFAGWDFCIQNERSSVIKHKALYNEIKGSLEAERRADEKRNRSREERFKILMVRVIVNCLVILTLILAGFISVSRKLFEQCIRR
;
A
#
# COMPACT_ATOMS: atom_id res chain seq x y z
N SER A 1 -44.20 6.83 0.50
CA SER A 1 -43.32 7.18 -0.64
C SER A 1 -42.08 7.98 -0.26
N ALA A 2 -41.24 7.48 0.65
CA ALA A 2 -39.94 8.09 0.96
C ALA A 2 -38.77 7.11 0.73
N ASP A 3 -38.99 5.82 1.00
CA ASP A 3 -37.95 4.79 0.88
C ASP A 3 -37.55 4.48 -0.57
N THR A 4 -38.50 4.55 -1.50
CA THR A 4 -38.24 4.39 -2.94
C THR A 4 -37.37 5.52 -3.49
N PHE A 5 -37.60 6.76 -3.03
CA PHE A 5 -36.83 7.95 -3.43
C PHE A 5 -35.39 7.90 -2.87
N ARG A 6 -35.21 7.44 -1.62
CA ARG A 6 -33.88 7.26 -1.01
C ARG A 6 -33.09 6.14 -1.67
N LEU A 7 -33.73 5.03 -2.04
CA LEU A 7 -33.11 3.93 -2.79
C LEU A 7 -32.63 4.37 -4.18
N GLN A 8 -33.37 5.27 -4.85
CA GLN A 8 -32.98 5.86 -6.13
C GLN A 8 -31.77 6.79 -5.99
N GLY A 9 -31.79 7.70 -5.01
CA GLY A 9 -30.67 8.61 -4.74
C GLY A 9 -29.37 7.89 -4.39
N LEU A 10 -29.42 6.82 -3.58
CA LEU A 10 -28.25 6.01 -3.22
C LEU A 10 -27.67 5.24 -4.42
N LYS A 11 -28.54 4.72 -5.31
CA LYS A 11 -28.10 4.07 -6.55
C LYS A 11 -27.46 5.07 -7.51
N GLN A 12 -28.05 6.25 -7.64
CA GLN A 12 -27.56 7.33 -8.50
C GLN A 12 -26.22 7.88 -7.99
N PHE A 13 -26.07 8.07 -6.68
CA PHE A 13 -24.81 8.44 -6.04
C PHE A 13 -23.71 7.38 -6.22
N LYS A 14 -24.06 6.08 -6.09
CA LYS A 14 -23.13 4.98 -6.38
C LYS A 14 -22.71 4.91 -7.85
N TRP A 15 -23.62 5.23 -8.77
CA TRP A 15 -23.31 5.28 -10.20
C TRP A 15 -22.42 6.47 -10.56
N GLN A 16 -22.74 7.67 -10.03
CA GLN A 16 -21.90 8.86 -10.19
C GLN A 16 -20.50 8.68 -9.61
N ARG A 17 -20.37 8.11 -8.41
CA ARG A 17 -19.04 7.77 -7.83
C ARG A 17 -18.27 6.79 -8.71
N ARG A 18 -18.92 5.76 -9.26
CA ARG A 18 -18.25 4.81 -10.17
C ARG A 18 -17.77 5.53 -11.43
N LYS A 19 -18.63 6.32 -12.07
CA LYS A 19 -18.29 7.07 -13.29
C LYS A 19 -17.14 8.06 -13.04
N MET A 20 -17.19 8.81 -11.94
CA MET A 20 -16.15 9.76 -11.54
C MET A 20 -14.83 9.04 -11.19
N TRP A 21 -14.90 7.87 -10.56
CA TRP A 21 -13.72 7.04 -10.30
C TRP A 21 -13.10 6.50 -11.58
N GLU A 22 -13.90 6.08 -12.56
CA GLU A 22 -13.39 5.63 -13.85
C GLU A 22 -12.76 6.79 -14.63
N GLN A 23 -13.39 7.96 -14.65
CA GLN A 23 -12.84 9.16 -15.28
C GLN A 23 -11.52 9.59 -14.61
N PHE A 24 -11.50 9.67 -13.28
CA PHE A 24 -10.30 10.03 -12.53
C PHE A 24 -9.18 8.99 -12.72
N LYS A 25 -9.50 7.70 -12.78
CA LYS A 25 -8.55 6.62 -13.07
C LYS A 25 -7.98 6.74 -14.48
N MET A 26 -8.80 7.08 -15.48
CA MET A 26 -8.34 7.27 -16.86
C MET A 26 -7.45 8.51 -16.96
N GLN A 27 -7.84 9.63 -16.33
CA GLN A 27 -7.02 10.84 -16.23
C GLN A 27 -5.71 10.58 -15.49
N TRP A 28 -5.73 9.84 -14.39
CA TRP A 28 -4.51 9.43 -13.69
C TRP A 28 -3.63 8.53 -14.53
N LYS A 29 -4.20 7.60 -15.30
CA LYS A 29 -3.43 6.72 -16.19
C LYS A 29 -2.79 7.51 -17.34
N GLU A 30 -3.51 8.49 -17.88
CA GLU A 30 -3.02 9.37 -18.94
C GLU A 30 -1.95 10.33 -18.42
N THR A 31 -2.19 10.98 -17.28
CA THR A 31 -1.21 11.84 -16.60
C THR A 31 0.00 11.04 -16.13
N TYR A 32 -0.17 9.82 -15.62
CA TYR A 32 0.93 8.92 -15.28
C TYR A 32 1.73 8.51 -16.53
N SER A 33 1.05 8.25 -17.65
CA SER A 33 1.70 7.94 -18.93
C SER A 33 2.44 9.16 -19.51
N LYS A 34 1.96 10.39 -19.25
CA LYS A 34 2.65 11.64 -19.62
C LYS A 34 3.79 11.99 -18.65
N LEU A 35 3.64 11.63 -17.38
CA LEU A 35 4.67 11.66 -16.34
C LEU A 35 5.67 10.50 -16.47
N GLU A 36 5.58 9.68 -17.53
CA GLU A 36 6.70 8.84 -17.97
C GLU A 36 7.83 9.68 -18.58
N LEU A 37 8.31 10.66 -17.81
CA LEU A 37 9.65 11.19 -17.92
C LEU A 37 10.56 9.96 -18.06
N TRP A 38 11.25 9.91 -19.21
CA TRP A 38 12.28 8.95 -19.56
C TRP A 38 11.86 7.65 -20.24
N LYS A 39 10.61 7.46 -20.68
CA LYS A 39 10.26 6.25 -21.48
C LYS A 39 11.15 6.10 -22.72
N HIS A 40 11.34 7.19 -23.45
CA HIS A 40 12.16 7.22 -24.66
C HIS A 40 13.64 6.95 -24.34
N SER A 41 14.16 7.58 -23.28
CA SER A 41 15.54 7.36 -22.81
C SER A 41 15.78 5.93 -22.34
N LEU A 42 14.84 5.34 -21.59
CA LEU A 42 14.89 3.94 -21.14
C LEU A 42 14.91 2.98 -22.33
N LYS A 43 14.06 3.21 -23.35
CA LYS A 43 14.01 2.36 -24.54
C LYS A 43 15.28 2.46 -25.40
N LYS A 44 15.91 3.64 -25.45
CA LYS A 44 17.21 3.83 -26.10
C LYS A 44 18.33 3.09 -25.35
N ILE A 45 18.30 3.12 -24.02
CA ILE A 45 19.24 2.37 -23.16
C ILE A 45 19.01 0.86 -23.30
N GLU A 46 17.76 0.41 -23.42
CA GLU A 46 17.39 -0.99 -23.67
C GLU A 46 18.03 -1.52 -24.95
N GLY A 47 17.95 -0.74 -26.03
CA GLY A 47 18.54 -1.11 -27.32
C GLY A 47 20.07 -1.19 -27.30
N ASN A 48 20.73 -0.39 -26.46
CA ASN A 48 22.20 -0.31 -26.42
C ASN A 48 22.85 -1.21 -25.35
N PHE A 49 22.20 -1.39 -24.20
CA PHE A 49 22.77 -2.03 -23.00
C PHE A 49 21.98 -3.27 -22.54
N GLY A 50 20.87 -3.59 -23.20
CA GLY A 50 20.04 -4.74 -22.89
C GLY A 50 19.05 -4.53 -21.74
N THR A 51 18.25 -5.55 -21.49
CA THR A 51 17.11 -5.52 -20.55
C THR A 51 17.53 -5.45 -19.08
N GLY A 52 18.72 -5.96 -18.73
CA GLY A 52 19.23 -5.97 -17.35
C GLY A 52 19.52 -4.57 -16.78
N VAL A 53 20.17 -3.70 -17.57
CA VAL A 53 20.48 -2.32 -17.16
C VAL A 53 19.19 -1.49 -17.03
N VAL A 54 18.22 -1.73 -17.90
CA VAL A 54 16.90 -1.07 -17.86
C VAL A 54 16.13 -1.44 -16.59
N ALA A 55 16.18 -2.69 -16.15
CA ALA A 55 15.54 -3.12 -14.91
C ALA A 55 16.05 -2.34 -13.69
N PHE A 56 17.35 -2.02 -13.63
CA PHE A 56 17.91 -1.16 -12.58
C PHE A 56 17.33 0.26 -12.63
N PHE A 57 17.31 0.90 -13.79
CA PHE A 57 16.74 2.26 -13.92
C PHE A 57 15.24 2.31 -13.63
N LEU A 58 14.50 1.26 -14.00
CA LEU A 58 13.08 1.12 -13.64
C LEU A 58 12.89 1.00 -12.13
N PHE A 59 13.75 0.25 -11.44
CA PHE A 59 13.76 0.17 -9.97
C PHE A 59 14.06 1.53 -9.33
N VAL A 60 15.09 2.25 -9.82
CA VAL A 60 15.43 3.60 -9.34
C VAL A 60 14.28 4.57 -9.56
N LYS A 61 13.64 4.55 -10.74
CA LYS A 61 12.45 5.38 -11.04
C LYS A 61 11.29 5.08 -10.09
N TRP A 62 11.04 3.81 -9.80
CA TRP A 62 10.01 3.40 -8.85
C TRP A 62 10.32 3.90 -7.43
N LEU A 63 11.58 3.78 -7.00
CA LEU A 63 12.04 4.24 -5.68
C LEU A 63 11.94 5.76 -5.57
N MET A 64 12.26 6.51 -6.62
CA MET A 64 12.08 7.96 -6.70
C MET A 64 10.60 8.36 -6.51
N LEU A 65 9.68 7.69 -7.21
CA LEU A 65 8.25 7.95 -7.06
C LEU A 65 7.76 7.61 -5.64
N LEU A 66 8.25 6.52 -5.05
CA LEU A 66 7.94 6.17 -3.66
C LEU A 66 8.40 7.26 -2.70
N ASN A 67 9.65 7.72 -2.79
CA ASN A 67 10.16 8.82 -1.95
C ASN A 67 9.40 10.13 -2.18
N LEU A 68 9.02 10.44 -3.42
CA LEU A 68 8.20 11.61 -3.73
C LEU A 68 6.82 11.54 -3.05
N THR A 69 6.18 10.37 -3.03
CA THR A 69 4.90 10.19 -2.32
C THR A 69 5.03 10.35 -0.81
N ILE A 70 6.13 9.87 -0.22
CA ILE A 70 6.42 10.03 1.21
C ILE A 70 6.65 11.52 1.53
N SER A 71 7.45 12.21 0.71
CA SER A 71 7.68 13.65 0.85
C SER A 71 6.38 14.44 0.76
N ALA A 72 5.53 14.15 -0.23
CA ALA A 72 4.21 14.78 -0.35
C ALA A 72 3.34 14.55 0.89
N MET A 73 3.39 13.34 1.47
CA MET A 73 2.66 13.03 2.69
C MET A 73 3.17 13.84 3.90
N ILE A 74 4.48 13.98 4.06
CA ILE A 74 5.07 14.83 5.11
C ILE A 74 4.66 16.30 4.91
N VAL A 75 4.71 16.80 3.68
CA VAL A 75 4.32 18.18 3.37
C VAL A 75 2.85 18.43 3.70
N VAL A 76 1.95 17.54 3.30
CA VAL A 76 0.51 17.72 3.49
C VAL A 76 0.10 17.58 4.96
N PHE A 77 0.71 16.65 5.71
CA PHE A 77 0.28 16.36 7.08
C PHE A 77 1.11 17.04 8.16
N VAL A 78 2.36 17.41 7.91
CA VAL A 78 3.23 18.02 8.94
C VAL A 78 3.52 19.47 8.60
N VAL A 79 4.02 19.75 7.40
CA VAL A 79 4.44 21.11 7.00
C VAL A 79 3.23 22.02 6.79
N MET A 80 2.18 21.55 6.12
CA MET A 80 1.02 22.39 5.79
C MET A 80 0.24 22.85 7.03
N PRO A 81 -0.10 21.99 8.00
CA PRO A 81 -0.75 22.44 9.23
C PRO A 81 0.10 23.41 10.04
N THR A 82 1.43 23.24 10.05
CA THR A 82 2.33 24.10 10.82
C THR A 82 2.54 25.48 10.22
N VAL A 83 2.42 25.62 8.90
CA VAL A 83 2.47 26.93 8.22
C VAL A 83 1.11 27.64 8.30
N MET A 84 0.01 26.89 8.24
CA MET A 84 -1.34 27.49 8.18
C MET A 84 -1.96 27.79 9.54
N LEU A 85 -1.59 27.05 10.59
CA LEU A 85 -2.22 27.18 11.90
C LEU A 85 -1.28 27.84 12.90
N PRO A 86 -1.74 28.84 13.66
CA PRO A 86 -0.97 29.35 14.78
C PRO A 86 -0.90 28.31 15.91
N PRO A 87 0.19 28.25 16.68
CA PRO A 87 0.26 27.44 17.88
C PRO A 87 -0.79 27.92 18.89
N ALA A 88 -1.44 27.00 19.60
CA ALA A 88 -2.45 27.36 20.59
C ALA A 88 -1.86 28.32 21.66
N PRO A 89 -2.57 29.40 22.02
CA PRO A 89 -2.13 30.32 23.06
C PRO A 89 -2.01 29.56 24.39
N ALA A 90 -0.89 29.75 25.08
CA ALA A 90 -0.71 29.20 26.41
C ALA A 90 -1.75 29.80 27.38
N PRO A 91 -2.25 29.03 28.36
CA PRO A 91 -3.18 29.56 29.36
C PRO A 91 -2.54 30.76 30.10
N PRO A 92 -3.32 31.82 30.39
CA PRO A 92 -2.83 33.04 31.03
C PRO A 92 -2.62 32.79 32.52
N SER A 93 -1.50 32.19 32.89
CA SER A 93 -1.05 32.16 34.29
C SER A 93 0.46 32.15 34.49
N HIS A 94 1.28 32.14 33.44
CA HIS A 94 2.70 32.46 33.56
C HIS A 94 3.15 33.21 32.31
N ALA A 95 3.56 34.47 32.49
CA ALA A 95 4.50 35.10 31.57
C ALA A 95 5.65 34.10 31.32
N ASP A 96 6.07 33.96 30.05
CA ASP A 96 7.00 32.92 29.61
C ASP A 96 8.13 32.69 30.64
N PRO A 97 8.14 31.56 31.38
CA PRO A 97 9.09 31.33 32.47
C PRO A 97 10.56 31.35 32.00
N CYS A 98 10.79 31.22 30.69
CA CYS A 98 12.11 31.28 30.07
C CYS A 98 12.59 32.70 29.71
N SER A 99 11.73 33.73 29.81
CA SER A 99 12.12 35.13 29.55
C SER A 99 12.95 35.73 30.69
N VAL A 100 12.82 35.18 31.91
CA VAL A 100 13.44 35.70 33.14
C VAL A 100 14.92 35.28 33.26
N PHE A 101 15.33 34.17 32.65
CA PHE A 101 16.70 33.64 32.74
C PHE A 101 17.69 34.25 31.73
N ILE A 102 17.26 35.20 30.89
CA ILE A 102 18.08 35.78 29.81
C ILE A 102 18.90 37.01 30.30
N SER A 103 18.86 37.36 31.60
CA SER A 103 19.69 38.44 32.13
C SER A 103 21.16 38.02 32.31
N PRO A 104 22.15 38.80 31.82
CA PRO A 104 23.57 38.45 31.88
C PRO A 104 24.16 38.33 33.30
N ASP A 105 23.47 38.82 34.32
CA ASP A 105 24.05 39.09 35.64
C ASP A 105 23.63 38.15 36.77
N ASN A 106 22.88 37.07 36.50
CA ASN A 106 22.59 36.06 37.53
C ASN A 106 22.61 34.64 36.97
N GLN A 107 23.83 34.14 36.78
CA GLN A 107 24.10 32.73 36.51
C GLN A 107 23.77 31.90 37.76
N THR A 108 22.49 31.58 37.94
CA THR A 108 22.11 30.45 38.79
C THR A 108 22.14 29.21 37.91
N ASN A 109 23.01 28.25 38.25
CA ASN A 109 23.29 27.01 37.51
C ASN A 109 22.10 26.02 37.43
N ASN A 110 20.88 26.49 37.68
CA ASN A 110 19.65 25.71 37.78
C ASN A 110 18.63 26.18 36.74
N GLU A 111 19.04 26.37 35.49
CA GLU A 111 18.08 26.58 34.40
C GLU A 111 17.23 25.31 34.25
N PRO A 112 15.89 25.42 34.25
CA PRO A 112 15.06 24.26 34.03
C PRO A 112 15.20 23.77 32.59
N VAL A 113 15.29 22.44 32.41
CA VAL A 113 15.54 21.76 31.12
C VAL A 113 14.59 22.22 29.99
N TYR A 114 13.37 22.64 30.32
CA TYR A 114 12.38 23.11 29.34
C TYR A 114 12.73 24.48 28.70
N CYS A 115 13.69 25.24 29.24
CA CYS A 115 14.14 26.53 28.67
C CYS A 115 15.37 26.42 27.76
N CYS A 116 15.98 25.24 27.66
CA CYS A 116 17.23 25.02 26.91
C CYS A 116 17.09 25.30 25.40
N SER A 117 15.90 25.09 24.82
CA SER A 117 15.66 25.36 23.40
C SER A 117 15.68 26.86 23.06
N THR A 118 15.24 27.72 23.98
CA THR A 118 15.22 29.18 23.82
C THR A 118 16.61 29.76 23.98
N SER A 119 17.39 29.30 24.96
CA SER A 119 18.78 29.72 25.16
C SER A 119 19.68 29.27 24.00
N TYR A 120 19.48 28.05 23.49
CA TYR A 120 20.17 27.57 22.28
C TYR A 120 19.95 28.49 21.07
N LYS A 121 18.69 28.89 20.79
CA LYS A 121 18.37 29.80 19.67
C LYS A 121 19.02 31.18 19.82
N LEU A 122 19.05 31.72 21.04
CA LEU A 122 19.67 33.02 21.32
C LEU A 122 21.19 33.02 21.16
N VAL A 123 21.87 31.99 21.70
CA VAL A 123 23.32 31.84 21.57
C VAL A 123 23.69 31.67 20.11
N LYS A 124 22.93 30.85 19.38
CA LYS A 124 23.14 30.58 17.97
C LYS A 124 23.01 31.80 17.07
N ASN A 125 21.97 32.63 17.26
CA ASN A 125 21.81 33.89 16.51
C ASN A 125 22.99 34.85 16.71
N ARG A 126 23.81 34.67 17.75
CA ARG A 126 25.01 35.48 18.01
C ARG A 126 26.26 34.94 17.31
N THR A 127 26.28 33.66 16.93
CA THR A 127 27.45 32.94 16.39
C THR A 127 27.24 32.51 14.94
N GLU A 128 26.68 33.39 14.10
CA GLU A 128 26.50 33.12 12.66
C GLU A 128 27.84 33.15 11.92
N ASN A 129 28.59 32.04 11.99
CA ASN A 129 29.70 31.76 11.08
C ASN A 129 29.28 30.65 10.14
N GLU A 130 29.03 30.99 8.88
CA GLU A 130 28.59 30.08 7.84
C GLU A 130 29.75 29.18 7.37
N THR A 131 29.86 27.99 7.93
CA THR A 131 30.84 26.99 7.49
C THR A 131 30.20 25.97 6.54
N PHE A 132 30.97 25.45 5.57
CA PHE A 132 30.52 24.37 4.69
C PHE A 132 30.12 23.10 5.47
N ILE A 133 30.72 22.91 6.65
CA ILE A 133 30.41 21.77 7.53
C ILE A 133 28.98 21.89 8.07
N ASP A 134 28.49 23.10 8.34
CA ASP A 134 27.11 23.32 8.79
C ASP A 134 26.09 22.93 7.73
N PHE A 135 26.37 23.20 6.45
CA PHE A 135 25.52 22.75 5.35
C PHE A 135 25.43 21.23 5.24
N VAL A 136 26.57 20.52 5.35
CA VAL A 136 26.61 19.05 5.24
C VAL A 136 25.97 18.37 6.45
N GLN A 137 26.20 18.92 7.64
CA GLN A 137 25.65 18.39 8.89
C GLN A 137 24.18 18.76 9.08
N GLY A 138 23.69 19.77 8.37
CA GLY A 138 22.35 20.32 8.57
C GLY A 138 22.22 21.16 9.83
N THR A 139 23.34 21.69 10.31
CA THR A 139 23.42 22.63 11.43
C THR A 139 23.39 24.08 10.93
N GLY A 140 23.37 25.06 11.83
CA GLY A 140 23.38 26.47 11.44
C GLY A 140 22.02 26.96 10.90
N TRP A 141 21.99 27.77 9.85
CA TRP A 141 20.75 28.33 9.28
C TRP A 141 19.71 27.25 8.90
N MET A 142 20.16 26.04 8.56
CA MET A 142 19.27 24.99 8.05
C MET A 142 18.40 24.37 9.16
N GLU A 143 18.82 24.41 10.42
CA GLU A 143 18.02 23.93 11.57
C GLU A 143 16.73 24.74 11.79
N SER A 144 16.70 26.00 11.32
CA SER A 144 15.53 26.87 11.40
C SER A 144 14.54 26.65 10.26
N THR A 145 14.82 25.75 9.31
CA THR A 145 13.94 25.45 8.19
C THR A 145 12.93 24.34 8.53
N TYR A 146 11.76 24.37 7.91
CA TYR A 146 10.71 23.35 8.09
C TYR A 146 11.14 21.93 7.67
N VAL A 147 12.30 21.76 7.04
CA VAL A 147 12.84 20.44 6.73
C VAL A 147 13.36 19.75 7.99
N PHE A 148 13.75 20.51 9.00
CA PHE A 148 14.35 20.00 10.22
C PHE A 148 13.34 19.83 11.35
N TYR A 149 13.55 18.79 12.15
CA TYR A 149 12.65 18.42 13.25
C TYR A 149 12.53 19.52 14.32
N GLY A 150 13.61 20.28 14.57
CA GLY A 150 13.70 21.27 15.66
C GLY A 150 12.78 22.49 15.53
N VAL A 151 12.14 22.69 14.38
CA VAL A 151 11.19 23.80 14.14
C VAL A 151 9.78 23.46 14.64
N TYR A 152 9.44 22.17 14.73
CA TYR A 152 8.09 21.73 15.01
C TYR A 152 7.76 21.82 16.51
N PRO A 153 6.69 22.55 16.90
CA PRO A 153 6.33 22.70 18.30
C PRO A 153 5.75 21.41 18.88
N ASP A 154 5.93 21.22 20.17
CA ASP A 154 5.32 20.14 20.97
C ASP A 154 3.86 20.43 21.37
N LYS A 155 3.24 21.44 20.75
CA LYS A 155 1.92 21.98 21.09
C LYS A 155 0.84 21.54 20.11
N VAL A 156 -0.41 21.62 20.58
CA VAL A 156 -1.59 21.50 19.73
C VAL A 156 -1.74 22.78 18.90
N LEU A 157 -1.99 22.64 17.60
CA LEU A 157 -2.33 23.74 16.72
C LEU A 157 -3.85 23.90 16.73
N LEU A 158 -4.30 25.13 16.94
CA LEU A 158 -5.72 25.44 16.97
C LEU A 158 -6.14 25.96 15.60
N SER A 159 -7.18 25.36 15.03
CA SER A 159 -7.99 25.98 14.00
C SER A 159 -9.37 26.28 14.60
N ASP A 160 -10.11 27.23 14.02
CA ASP A 160 -11.47 27.59 14.48
C ASP A 160 -12.44 26.39 14.61
N LEU A 161 -12.14 25.24 13.99
CA LEU A 161 -12.99 24.05 13.99
C LEU A 161 -12.33 22.75 14.50
N LEU A 162 -11.00 22.64 14.45
CA LEU A 162 -10.29 21.38 14.72
C LEU A 162 -9.01 21.61 15.53
N ASN A 163 -8.84 20.81 16.59
CA ASN A 163 -7.62 20.73 17.38
C ASN A 163 -6.65 19.73 16.72
N TYR A 164 -5.55 20.23 16.17
CA TYR A 164 -4.55 19.41 15.50
C TYR A 164 -3.37 19.11 16.43
N ASN A 165 -3.28 17.89 16.94
CA ASN A 165 -2.16 17.47 17.80
C ASN A 165 -0.95 17.08 16.93
N LEU A 166 0.01 18.00 16.79
CA LEU A 166 1.16 17.82 15.91
C LEU A 166 2.10 16.68 16.35
N PRO A 167 2.49 16.54 17.63
CA PRO A 167 3.30 15.39 18.07
C PRO A 167 2.69 14.03 17.70
N LEU A 168 1.37 13.88 17.90
CA LEU A 168 0.68 12.64 17.57
C LEU A 168 0.62 12.42 16.05
N ALA A 169 0.34 13.48 15.29
CA ALA A 169 0.34 13.42 13.83
C ALA A 169 1.72 13.07 13.27
N TYR A 170 2.79 13.58 13.86
CA TYR A 170 4.16 13.31 13.45
C TYR A 170 4.52 11.82 13.61
N ILE A 171 4.18 11.21 14.75
CA ILE A 171 4.40 9.76 14.97
C ILE A 171 3.46 8.94 14.07
N GLY A 172 2.20 9.35 13.96
CA GLY A 172 1.21 8.67 13.13
C GLY A 172 1.61 8.64 11.66
N ILE A 173 2.03 9.78 11.11
CA ILE A 173 2.47 9.89 9.72
C ILE A 173 3.75 9.09 9.49
N ALA A 174 4.65 9.07 10.49
CA ALA A 174 5.85 8.25 10.46
C ALA A 174 5.54 6.75 10.35
N LEU A 175 4.63 6.27 11.18
CA LEU A 175 4.16 4.90 11.10
C LEU A 175 3.46 4.61 9.76
N CYS A 176 2.64 5.54 9.27
CA CYS A 176 1.94 5.38 8.00
C CYS A 176 2.90 5.27 6.81
N TYR A 177 3.90 6.15 6.66
CA TYR A 177 4.82 6.04 5.50
C TYR A 177 5.73 4.84 5.64
N PHE A 178 6.10 4.45 6.87
CA PHE A 178 6.90 3.26 7.11
C PHE A 178 6.15 2.00 6.66
N LEU A 179 4.89 1.84 7.10
CA LEU A 179 4.07 0.70 6.67
C LEU A 179 3.77 0.72 5.16
N TYR A 180 3.51 1.91 4.60
CA TYR A 180 3.27 2.07 3.17
C TYR A 180 4.51 1.71 2.34
N SER A 181 5.69 2.20 2.73
CA SER A 181 6.95 1.90 2.04
C SER A 181 7.29 0.42 2.14
N LEU A 182 7.19 -0.17 3.34
CA LEU A 182 7.42 -1.59 3.57
C LEU A 182 6.48 -2.45 2.70
N ALA A 183 5.17 -2.18 2.73
CA ALA A 183 4.20 -2.91 1.92
C ALA A 183 4.45 -2.73 0.42
N SER A 184 4.84 -1.53 -0.02
CA SER A 184 5.14 -1.24 -1.42
C SER A 184 6.40 -1.97 -1.90
N ILE A 185 7.46 -1.98 -1.10
CA ILE A 185 8.71 -2.71 -1.37
C ILE A 185 8.45 -4.21 -1.42
N LEU A 186 7.75 -4.76 -0.41
CA LEU A 186 7.40 -6.18 -0.36
C LEU A 186 6.56 -6.61 -1.57
N LYS A 187 5.56 -5.81 -1.93
CA LYS A 187 4.71 -6.10 -3.09
C LYS A 187 5.49 -5.97 -4.40
N GLY A 188 6.38 -4.99 -4.52
CA GLY A 188 7.27 -4.83 -5.67
C GLY A 188 8.19 -6.04 -5.83
N SER A 189 8.86 -6.44 -4.75
CA SER A 189 9.75 -7.60 -4.70
C SER A 189 9.01 -8.90 -4.99
N ALA A 190 7.84 -9.13 -4.38
CA ALA A 190 7.03 -10.33 -4.61
C ALA A 190 6.54 -10.43 -6.07
N ARG A 191 6.20 -9.30 -6.71
CA ARG A 191 5.86 -9.27 -8.13
C ARG A 191 7.07 -9.57 -9.01
N GLY A 192 8.22 -8.96 -8.71
CA GLY A 192 9.47 -9.21 -9.44
C GLY A 192 9.92 -10.67 -9.32
N PHE A 193 9.78 -11.28 -8.14
CA PHE A 193 10.06 -12.71 -7.94
C PHE A 193 9.08 -13.59 -8.71
N LYS A 194 7.79 -13.27 -8.66
CA LYS A 194 6.75 -14.00 -9.41
C LYS A 194 6.99 -13.94 -10.92
N GLU A 195 7.35 -12.77 -11.45
CA GLU A 195 7.64 -12.60 -12.88
C GLU A 195 8.86 -13.45 -13.29
N ARG A 196 9.92 -13.46 -12.49
CA ARG A 196 11.09 -14.32 -12.73
C ARG A 196 10.78 -15.82 -12.63
N LEU A 197 9.91 -16.22 -11.70
CA LEU A 197 9.48 -17.61 -11.57
C LEU A 197 8.69 -18.07 -12.81
N ILE A 198 7.78 -17.22 -13.31
CA ILE A 198 6.98 -17.48 -14.51
C ILE A 198 7.87 -17.53 -15.77
N GLU A 199 8.88 -16.65 -15.84
CA GLU A 199 9.86 -16.65 -16.92
C GLU A 199 10.73 -17.93 -16.90
N GLY A 200 11.04 -18.46 -15.71
CA GLY A 200 11.76 -19.73 -15.53
C GLY A 200 10.91 -21.00 -15.77
N GLU A 201 9.58 -20.94 -15.64
CA GLU A 201 8.68 -22.10 -15.85
C GLU A 201 8.43 -22.43 -17.33
N GLY A 202 8.97 -21.67 -18.29
CA GLY A 202 8.84 -22.01 -19.71
C GLY A 202 7.42 -21.91 -20.28
N GLN A 203 6.48 -21.25 -19.57
CA GLN A 203 5.10 -21.08 -20.03
C GLN A 203 5.00 -20.41 -21.41
N PHE A 204 5.92 -19.52 -21.76
CA PHE A 204 5.97 -18.88 -23.07
C PHE A 204 6.20 -19.86 -24.23
N TYR A 205 6.84 -21.01 -23.95
CA TYR A 205 7.09 -22.06 -24.94
C TYR A 205 6.22 -23.30 -24.73
N HIS A 206 5.25 -23.29 -23.80
CA HIS A 206 4.46 -24.48 -23.50
C HIS A 206 3.78 -25.07 -24.75
N TYR A 207 3.07 -24.22 -25.51
CA TYR A 207 2.42 -24.63 -26.75
C TYR A 207 3.43 -24.98 -27.85
N CYS A 208 4.55 -24.26 -27.93
CA CYS A 208 5.62 -24.58 -28.88
C CYS A 208 6.21 -25.96 -28.57
N ASN A 209 6.44 -26.27 -27.29
CA ASN A 209 7.01 -27.54 -26.85
C ASN A 209 6.04 -28.70 -27.12
N ILE A 210 4.73 -28.52 -26.91
CA ILE A 210 3.73 -29.54 -27.28
C ILE A 210 3.79 -29.84 -28.78
N VAL A 211 3.89 -28.81 -29.63
CA VAL A 211 3.95 -29.00 -31.09
C VAL A 211 5.28 -29.63 -31.52
N PHE A 212 6.41 -29.11 -31.03
CA PHE A 212 7.74 -29.56 -31.44
C PHE A 212 8.13 -30.91 -30.84
N ALA A 213 7.80 -31.18 -29.57
CA ALA A 213 8.07 -32.48 -28.93
C ALA A 213 6.99 -33.52 -29.25
N GLY A 214 5.77 -33.09 -29.58
CA GLY A 214 4.68 -33.99 -29.98
C GLY A 214 4.77 -34.47 -31.43
N TRP A 215 5.59 -33.81 -32.26
CA TRP A 215 5.82 -34.20 -33.64
C TRP A 215 6.75 -35.43 -33.71
N ASP A 216 6.27 -36.51 -34.34
CA ASP A 216 7.02 -37.76 -34.49
C ASP A 216 7.18 -38.09 -35.98
N PHE A 217 8.40 -37.97 -36.47
CA PHE A 217 8.76 -38.25 -37.88
C PHE A 217 8.84 -39.75 -38.19
N CYS A 218 8.87 -40.62 -37.18
CA CYS A 218 9.02 -42.07 -37.37
C CYS A 218 7.68 -42.76 -37.68
N ILE A 219 6.55 -42.04 -37.61
CA ILE A 219 5.22 -42.61 -37.88
C ILE A 219 4.99 -42.69 -39.40
N GLN A 220 5.07 -43.89 -39.95
CA GLN A 220 4.79 -44.16 -41.37
C GLN A 220 3.35 -44.61 -41.65
N ASN A 221 2.61 -45.02 -40.61
CA ASN A 221 1.24 -45.51 -40.73
C ASN A 221 0.22 -44.36 -40.64
N GLU A 222 -0.64 -44.23 -41.65
CA GLU A 222 -1.70 -43.21 -41.71
C GLU A 222 -2.67 -43.30 -40.53
N ARG A 223 -3.03 -44.50 -40.06
CA ARG A 223 -3.93 -44.63 -38.90
C ARG A 223 -3.30 -44.07 -37.62
N SER A 224 -2.01 -44.30 -37.44
CA SER A 224 -1.26 -43.81 -36.27
C SER A 224 -1.04 -42.30 -36.33
N SER A 225 -0.82 -41.73 -37.53
CA SER A 225 -0.65 -40.28 -37.69
C SER A 225 -1.95 -39.53 -37.35
N VAL A 226 -3.11 -40.04 -37.78
CA VAL A 226 -4.42 -39.47 -37.41
C VAL A 226 -4.66 -39.53 -35.90
N ILE A 227 -4.31 -40.64 -35.24
CA ILE A 227 -4.43 -40.77 -33.78
C ILE A 227 -3.52 -39.76 -33.07
N LYS A 228 -2.26 -39.62 -33.50
CA LYS A 228 -1.30 -38.67 -32.91
C LYS A 228 -1.77 -37.22 -33.11
N HIS A 229 -2.27 -36.88 -34.30
CA HIS A 229 -2.80 -35.56 -34.59
C HIS A 229 -4.01 -35.23 -33.69
N LYS A 230 -4.93 -36.19 -33.52
CA LYS A 230 -6.09 -36.02 -32.64
C LYS A 230 -5.71 -35.90 -31.16
N ALA A 231 -4.68 -36.63 -30.72
CA ALA A 231 -4.15 -36.52 -29.36
C ALA A 231 -3.58 -35.12 -29.09
N LEU A 232 -2.74 -34.63 -30.00
CA LEU A 232 -2.09 -33.32 -29.91
C LEU A 232 -3.13 -32.17 -29.96
N TYR A 233 -4.15 -32.30 -30.83
CA TYR A 233 -5.28 -31.38 -30.87
C TYR A 233 -6.04 -31.34 -29.53
N ASN A 234 -6.35 -32.50 -28.95
CA ASN A 234 -7.08 -32.58 -27.67
C ASN A 234 -6.24 -32.04 -26.50
N GLU A 235 -4.92 -32.23 -26.52
CA GLU A 235 -4.01 -31.70 -25.51
C GLU A 235 -3.98 -30.17 -25.54
N ILE A 236 -3.74 -29.57 -26.71
CA ILE A 236 -3.75 -28.11 -26.87
C ILE A 236 -5.13 -27.53 -26.49
N LYS A 237 -6.21 -28.16 -26.96
CA LYS A 237 -7.58 -27.76 -26.62
C LYS A 237 -7.81 -27.82 -25.11
N GLY A 238 -7.35 -28.89 -24.46
CA GLY A 238 -7.46 -29.06 -23.00
C GLY A 238 -6.72 -27.97 -22.23
N SER A 239 -5.49 -27.62 -22.66
CA SER A 239 -4.69 -26.55 -22.05
C SER A 239 -5.35 -25.18 -22.21
N LEU A 240 -5.85 -24.84 -23.41
CA LEU A 240 -6.55 -23.58 -23.66
C LEU A 240 -7.84 -23.45 -22.84
N GLU A 241 -8.62 -24.53 -22.72
CA GLU A 241 -9.82 -24.54 -21.90
C GLU A 241 -9.50 -24.40 -20.40
N ALA A 242 -8.38 -24.97 -19.93
CA ALA A 242 -7.93 -24.81 -18.56
C ALA A 242 -7.51 -23.37 -18.25
N GLU A 243 -6.76 -22.74 -19.16
CA GLU A 243 -6.33 -21.34 -19.07
C GLU A 243 -7.53 -20.39 -19.09
N ARG A 244 -8.45 -20.59 -20.04
CA ARG A 244 -9.72 -19.83 -20.10
C ARG A 244 -10.51 -19.93 -18.79
N ARG A 245 -10.64 -21.13 -18.22
CA ARG A 245 -11.32 -21.34 -16.92
C ARG A 245 -10.59 -20.65 -15.78
N ALA A 246 -9.27 -20.52 -15.83
CA ALA A 246 -8.48 -19.81 -14.82
C ALA A 246 -8.69 -18.28 -14.92
N ASP A 247 -8.73 -17.74 -16.13
CA ASP A 247 -9.01 -16.33 -16.37
C ASP A 247 -10.44 -15.94 -15.97
N GLU A 248 -11.43 -16.76 -16.31
CA GLU A 248 -12.81 -16.57 -15.86
C GLU A 248 -12.90 -16.55 -14.32
N LYS A 249 -12.15 -17.42 -13.61
CA LYS A 249 -12.08 -17.40 -12.13
C LYS A 249 -11.41 -16.13 -11.59
N ARG A 250 -10.35 -15.65 -12.24
CA ARG A 250 -9.62 -14.44 -11.84
C ARG A 250 -10.48 -13.19 -11.98
N ASN A 251 -11.29 -13.14 -13.05
CA ASN A 251 -12.14 -12.00 -13.38
C ASN A 251 -13.54 -12.02 -12.75
N ARG A 252 -13.83 -12.97 -11.84
CA ARG A 252 -15.13 -13.03 -11.15
C ARG A 252 -15.40 -11.78 -10.32
N SER A 253 -16.62 -11.26 -10.45
CA SER A 253 -17.12 -10.13 -9.67
C SER A 253 -17.21 -10.46 -8.18
N ARG A 254 -17.17 -9.44 -7.31
CA ARG A 254 -17.31 -9.60 -5.85
C ARG A 254 -18.63 -10.27 -5.47
N GLU A 255 -19.70 -10.02 -6.22
CA GLU A 255 -21.03 -10.60 -5.98
C GLU A 255 -21.04 -12.11 -6.23
N GLU A 256 -20.40 -12.57 -7.31
CA GLU A 256 -20.27 -14.01 -7.59
C GLU A 256 -19.41 -14.72 -6.55
N ARG A 257 -18.31 -14.08 -6.12
CA ARG A 257 -17.49 -14.61 -5.02
C ARG A 257 -18.28 -14.74 -3.73
N PHE A 258 -19.12 -13.76 -3.41
CA PHE A 258 -19.97 -13.79 -2.22
C PHE A 258 -21.04 -14.87 -2.31
N LYS A 259 -21.68 -15.06 -3.48
CA LYS A 259 -22.63 -16.16 -3.71
C LYS A 259 -21.99 -17.53 -3.49
N ILE A 260 -20.79 -17.75 -4.04
CA ILE A 260 -20.07 -19.03 -3.87
C ILE A 260 -19.66 -19.24 -2.41
N LEU A 261 -19.19 -18.18 -1.74
CA LEU A 261 -18.85 -18.25 -0.32
C LEU A 261 -20.08 -18.58 0.53
N MET A 262 -21.22 -17.92 0.27
CA MET A 262 -22.49 -18.19 0.94
C MET A 262 -22.94 -19.63 0.74
N VAL A 263 -22.89 -20.16 -0.48
CA VAL A 263 -23.23 -21.58 -0.75
C VAL A 263 -22.33 -22.52 0.05
N ARG A 264 -21.01 -22.27 0.10
CA ARG A 264 -20.08 -23.10 0.90
C ARG A 264 -20.39 -23.03 2.39
N VAL A 265 -20.69 -21.83 2.91
CA VAL A 265 -21.06 -21.65 4.32
C VAL A 265 -22.35 -22.40 4.63
N ILE A 266 -23.38 -22.26 3.80
CA ILE A 266 -24.67 -22.95 4.00
C ILE A 266 -24.47 -24.47 3.99
N VAL A 267 -23.76 -25.02 3.01
CA VAL A 267 -23.50 -26.47 2.93
C VAL A 267 -22.73 -26.95 4.16
N ASN A 268 -21.67 -26.24 4.56
CA ASN A 268 -20.89 -26.62 5.74
C ASN A 268 -21.72 -26.50 7.04
N CYS A 269 -22.57 -25.47 7.16
CA CYS A 269 -23.49 -25.33 8.30
C CYS A 269 -24.50 -26.49 8.36
N LEU A 270 -25.06 -26.90 7.21
CA LEU A 270 -25.97 -28.05 7.15
C LEU A 270 -25.26 -29.34 7.59
N VAL A 271 -24.01 -29.55 7.17
CA VAL A 271 -23.21 -30.70 7.60
C VAL A 271 -22.93 -30.67 9.10
N ILE A 272 -22.61 -29.51 9.68
CA ILE A 272 -22.40 -29.38 11.13
C ILE A 272 -23.70 -29.66 11.89
N LEU A 273 -24.84 -29.16 11.40
CA LEU A 273 -26.14 -29.39 12.02
C LEU A 273 -26.51 -30.88 12.06
N THR A 274 -26.31 -31.61 10.96
CA THR A 274 -26.61 -33.05 10.94
C THR A 274 -25.69 -33.84 11.87
N LEU A 275 -24.41 -33.45 11.97
CA LEU A 275 -23.47 -34.06 12.92
C LEU A 275 -23.87 -33.80 14.39
N ILE A 276 -24.29 -32.57 14.72
CA ILE A 276 -24.76 -32.23 16.08
C ILE A 276 -26.03 -33.02 16.41
N LEU A 277 -27.00 -33.09 15.49
CA LEU A 277 -28.25 -33.85 15.71
C LEU A 277 -27.97 -35.35 15.90
N ALA A 278 -27.10 -35.93 15.08
CA ALA A 278 -26.70 -37.34 15.25
C ALA A 278 -25.99 -37.56 16.59
N GLY A 279 -25.10 -36.65 16.98
CA GLY A 279 -24.44 -36.67 18.30
C GLY A 279 -25.44 -36.60 19.45
N PHE A 280 -26.38 -35.65 19.39
CA PHE A 280 -27.42 -35.48 20.41
C PHE A 280 -28.30 -36.72 20.56
N ILE A 281 -28.76 -37.31 19.45
CA ILE A 281 -29.55 -38.55 19.45
C ILE A 281 -28.76 -39.71 20.07
N SER A 282 -27.46 -39.82 19.79
CA SER A 282 -26.62 -40.88 20.35
C SER A 282 -26.45 -40.76 21.87
N VAL A 283 -26.33 -39.53 22.39
CA VAL A 283 -26.18 -39.26 23.83
C VAL A 283 -27.50 -39.46 24.56
N SER A 284 -28.60 -38.94 24.03
CA SER A 284 -29.92 -39.10 24.64
C SER A 284 -30.35 -40.57 24.70
N ARG A 285 -30.06 -41.36 23.67
CA ARG A 285 -30.27 -42.82 23.68
C ARG A 285 -29.45 -43.52 24.77
N LYS A 286 -28.17 -43.17 24.92
CA LYS A 286 -27.31 -43.74 25.99
C LYS A 286 -27.81 -43.37 27.39
N LEU A 287 -28.22 -42.12 27.61
CA LEU A 287 -28.77 -41.67 28.89
C LEU A 287 -30.09 -42.38 29.23
N PHE A 288 -30.95 -42.57 28.23
CA PHE A 288 -32.21 -43.31 28.40
C PHE A 288 -31.96 -44.79 28.74
N GLU A 289 -31.02 -45.46 28.07
CA GLU A 289 -30.63 -46.83 28.41
C GLU A 289 -30.04 -46.94 29.84
N GLN A 290 -29.24 -45.96 30.29
CA GLN A 290 -28.75 -45.92 31.67
C GLN A 290 -29.88 -45.67 32.69
N CYS A 291 -30.90 -44.89 32.34
CA CYS A 291 -32.05 -44.62 33.20
C CYS A 291 -32.98 -45.84 33.35
N ILE A 292 -33.18 -46.63 32.29
CA ILE A 292 -33.99 -47.86 32.34
C ILE A 292 -33.29 -48.98 33.12
N ARG A 293 -31.96 -49.02 33.10
CA ARG A 293 -31.18 -50.06 33.80
C ARG A 293 -31.06 -49.81 35.32
N ARG A 294 -31.57 -48.69 35.83
CA ARG A 294 -31.50 -48.27 37.23
C ARG A 294 -32.87 -48.37 37.88
#